data_AF-A0A6J6HFE5-F1
#
_entry.id   AF-A0A6J6HFE5-F1
#
_cell.length_a   1.000
_cell.length_b   1.000
_cell.length_c   1.000
_cell.angle_alpha   90.00
_cell.angle_beta   90.00
_cell.angle_gamma   90.00
#
_symmetry.space_group_name_H-M   'P 1'
#
loop_
_entity.id
_entity.type
_entity.pdbx_description
1 polymer ?
#
loop_
_entity_poly.entity_id
_entity_poly.type
_entity_poly.pdbx_seq_one_letter_code
_entity_poly.pdbx_strand_id
1 'polypeptide(L)'
;MAQRSSGEYLAKMDDDDIYGPEHLRDLMDTAITTGAEVVGKAMNYIYLEAIDLTVRRMGPTGIASVNQWDDWVCGGTILVKSSSARAAGWFGEGKSAVDHFLLSGVKNNGGKIYRTFGLGYIYKRSIATQTYITNYSKYLRGTSGQKVGIWSHEEFGNIG
;
A
#
# COMPACT_ATOMS: atom_id res chain seq x y z
N MET A 1 0.91 17.55 -7.87
CA MET A 1 1.89 16.75 -8.63
C MET A 1 1.21 15.79 -9.59
N ALA A 2 0.26 14.96 -9.16
CA ALA A 2 -0.48 14.01 -10.02
C ALA A 2 -1.07 14.62 -11.32
N GLN A 3 -1.61 15.84 -11.27
CA GLN A 3 -2.18 16.54 -12.43
C GLN A 3 -1.19 16.83 -13.57
N ARG A 4 0.12 16.78 -13.30
CA ARG A 4 1.16 17.01 -14.31
C ARG A 4 1.58 15.73 -15.02
N SER A 5 1.11 14.57 -14.56
CA SER A 5 1.42 13.28 -15.16
C SER A 5 0.56 13.02 -16.41
N SER A 6 1.15 12.38 -17.41
CA SER A 6 0.49 12.04 -18.68
C SER A 6 0.26 10.54 -18.88
N GLY A 7 0.65 9.70 -17.92
CA GLY A 7 0.45 8.26 -17.99
C GLY A 7 -1.02 7.86 -17.91
N GLU A 8 -1.35 6.67 -18.43
CA GLU A 8 -2.70 6.09 -18.31
C GLU A 8 -3.02 5.69 -16.87
N TYR A 9 -2.00 5.31 -16.11
CA TYR A 9 -2.06 5.00 -14.69
C TYR A 9 -1.13 5.90 -13.89
N LEU A 10 -1.50 6.15 -12.64
CA LEU A 10 -0.69 6.84 -11.65
C LEU A 10 -0.38 5.90 -10.50
N ALA A 11 0.91 5.71 -10.22
CA ALA A 11 1.38 5.06 -9.02
C ALA A 11 1.67 6.11 -7.94
N LYS A 12 1.25 5.84 -6.71
CA LYS A 12 1.73 6.53 -5.50
C LYS A 12 2.70 5.60 -4.79
N MET A 13 3.87 6.13 -4.45
CA MET A 13 4.88 5.46 -3.64
C MET A 13 5.35 6.44 -2.57
N ASP A 14 5.40 6.00 -1.33
CA ASP A 14 5.92 6.75 -0.19
C ASP A 14 7.45 6.51 -0.08
N ASP A 15 8.23 7.56 0.18
CA ASP A 15 9.70 7.54 0.15
C ASP A 15 10.34 6.84 1.36
N ASP A 16 9.55 6.59 2.40
CA ASP A 16 9.96 5.89 3.61
C ASP A 16 9.65 4.38 3.57
N ASP A 17 8.85 3.91 2.62
CA ASP A 17 8.50 2.50 2.46
C ASP A 17 9.51 1.71 1.61
N ILE A 18 9.45 0.37 1.70
CA ILE A 18 10.34 -0.53 0.95
C ILE A 18 9.54 -1.28 -0.12
N TYR A 19 10.04 -1.25 -1.35
CA TYR A 19 9.40 -1.83 -2.52
C TYR A 19 10.30 -2.86 -3.18
N GLY A 20 9.71 -3.99 -3.55
CA GLY A 20 10.35 -5.01 -4.36
C GLY A 20 10.54 -4.59 -5.82
N PRO A 21 11.44 -5.26 -6.56
CA PRO A 21 11.71 -4.95 -7.96
C PRO A 21 10.46 -5.08 -8.85
N GLU A 22 9.59 -6.04 -8.56
CA GLU A 22 8.37 -6.30 -9.34
C GLU A 22 7.14 -5.49 -8.89
N HIS A 23 7.29 -4.60 -7.90
CA HIS A 23 6.16 -3.90 -7.27
C HIS A 23 5.19 -3.25 -8.28
N LEU A 24 5.72 -2.47 -9.23
CA LEU A 24 4.90 -1.78 -10.23
C LEU A 24 4.35 -2.74 -11.29
N ARG A 25 5.11 -3.77 -11.67
CA ARG A 25 4.67 -4.79 -12.63
C ARG A 25 3.47 -5.56 -12.07
N ASP A 26 3.56 -6.04 -10.82
CA ASP A 26 2.47 -6.73 -10.14
C ASP A 26 1.17 -5.92 -10.12
N LEU A 27 1.28 -4.63 -9.76
CA LEU A 27 0.12 -3.74 -9.70
C LEU A 27 -0.51 -3.54 -11.08
N MET A 28 0.32 -3.37 -12.11
CA MET A 28 -0.12 -3.20 -13.50
C MET A 28 -0.79 -4.47 -14.03
N ASP A 29 -0.14 -5.63 -13.88
CA ASP A 29 -0.68 -6.91 -14.34
C ASP A 29 -2.01 -7.24 -13.65
N THR A 30 -2.12 -6.91 -12.36
CA THR A 30 -3.38 -7.02 -11.60
C THR A 30 -4.44 -6.05 -12.15
N ALA A 31 -4.08 -4.80 -12.45
CA ALA A 31 -5.02 -3.81 -12.97
C ALA A 31 -5.58 -4.22 -14.34
N ILE A 32 -4.72 -4.73 -15.22
CA ILE A 32 -5.10 -5.25 -16.54
C ILE A 32 -6.02 -6.46 -16.38
N THR A 33 -5.64 -7.42 -15.54
CA THR A 33 -6.38 -8.69 -15.37
C THR A 33 -7.76 -8.48 -14.74
N THR A 34 -7.85 -7.59 -13.76
CA THR A 34 -9.10 -7.34 -13.01
C THR A 34 -9.98 -6.26 -13.63
N GLY A 35 -9.38 -5.37 -14.44
CA GLY A 35 -10.02 -4.17 -14.95
C GLY A 35 -10.31 -3.09 -13.90
N ALA A 36 -9.78 -3.22 -12.67
CA ALA A 36 -10.08 -2.32 -11.56
C ALA A 36 -9.64 -0.86 -11.84
N GLU A 37 -10.36 0.11 -11.28
CA GLU A 37 -9.98 1.53 -11.35
C GLU A 37 -8.80 1.84 -10.43
N VAL A 38 -8.70 1.12 -9.31
CA VAL A 38 -7.60 1.19 -8.37
C VAL A 38 -7.15 -0.22 -8.02
N VAL A 39 -5.84 -0.44 -8.01
CA VAL A 39 -5.20 -1.61 -7.42
C VAL A 39 -4.26 -1.15 -6.32
N GLY A 40 -4.15 -1.94 -5.27
CA GLY A 40 -3.08 -1.78 -4.28
C GLY A 40 -2.84 -3.04 -3.48
N LYS A 41 -1.77 -3.05 -2.70
CA LYS A 41 -1.32 -4.21 -1.92
C LYS A 41 -1.93 -4.20 -0.51
N ALA A 42 -2.06 -5.39 0.08
CA ALA A 42 -2.42 -5.56 1.50
C ALA A 42 -1.25 -5.25 2.44
N MET A 43 -1.56 -4.88 3.69
CA MET A 43 -0.57 -4.55 4.71
C MET A 43 0.00 -5.82 5.37
N ASN A 44 0.64 -6.66 4.57
CA ASN A 44 1.11 -7.98 5.02
C ASN A 44 2.40 -7.89 5.83
N TYR A 45 3.32 -7.00 5.46
CA TYR A 45 4.63 -6.85 6.08
C TYR A 45 4.81 -5.43 6.61
N ILE A 46 5.21 -5.31 7.88
CA ILE A 46 5.44 -4.02 8.54
C ILE A 46 6.79 -4.08 9.23
N TYR A 47 7.69 -3.17 8.89
CA TYR A 47 8.99 -3.02 9.54
C TYR A 47 8.93 -1.92 10.60
N LEU A 48 9.19 -2.29 11.85
CA LEU A 48 9.20 -1.41 13.01
C LEU A 48 10.65 -1.01 13.33
N GLU A 49 11.06 0.15 12.83
CA GLU A 49 12.47 0.62 12.93
C GLU A 49 12.93 0.75 14.39
N ALA A 50 12.04 1.17 15.29
CA ALA A 50 12.34 1.36 16.71
C ALA A 50 12.83 0.10 17.45
N ILE A 51 12.46 -1.08 16.97
CA ILE A 51 12.79 -2.37 17.59
C ILE A 51 13.42 -3.34 16.60
N ASP A 52 13.84 -2.85 15.43
CA ASP A 52 14.46 -3.63 14.36
C ASP A 52 13.70 -4.93 14.06
N LEU A 53 12.39 -4.83 13.82
CA LEU A 53 11.52 -6.01 13.68
C LEU A 53 10.56 -5.87 12.50
N THR A 54 10.61 -6.81 11.56
CA THR A 54 9.55 -6.98 10.56
C THR A 54 8.52 -7.99 11.05
N VAL A 55 7.24 -7.59 11.01
CA VAL A 55 6.12 -8.46 11.35
C VAL A 55 5.28 -8.81 10.13
N ARG A 56 4.84 -10.06 10.07
CA ARG A 56 3.91 -10.58 9.06
C ARG A 56 2.51 -10.71 9.66
N ARG A 57 1.53 -9.97 9.14
CA ARG A 57 0.18 -9.88 9.74
C ARG A 57 -0.83 -10.86 9.13
N MET A 58 -1.53 -11.59 10.00
CA MET A 58 -2.78 -12.29 9.73
C MET A 58 -3.93 -11.48 10.31
N GLY A 59 -4.88 -11.10 9.47
CA GLY A 59 -6.05 -10.35 9.92
C GLY A 59 -6.80 -9.71 8.75
N PRO A 60 -7.90 -8.98 9.04
CA PRO A 60 -8.80 -8.43 8.02
C PRO A 60 -8.15 -7.43 7.04
N THR A 61 -6.95 -6.94 7.36
CA THR A 61 -6.14 -6.05 6.50
C THR A 61 -4.75 -6.61 6.19
N GLY A 62 -4.48 -7.85 6.60
CA GLY A 62 -3.26 -8.59 6.31
C GLY A 62 -3.52 -9.76 5.34
N ILE A 63 -2.79 -10.86 5.51
CA ILE A 63 -2.76 -11.97 4.54
C ILE A 63 -4.10 -12.67 4.35
N ALA A 64 -4.97 -12.65 5.37
CA ALA A 64 -6.29 -13.28 5.29
C ALA A 64 -7.27 -12.51 4.38
N SER A 65 -6.85 -11.39 3.80
CA SER A 65 -7.72 -10.43 3.13
C SER A 65 -7.04 -9.87 1.88
N VAL A 66 -6.80 -10.75 0.90
CA VAL A 66 -5.99 -10.50 -0.31
C VAL A 66 -6.71 -11.06 -1.53
N ASN A 67 -6.33 -10.58 -2.72
CA ASN A 67 -6.89 -11.01 -4.01
C ASN A 67 -8.42 -10.90 -4.05
N GLN A 68 -8.93 -9.74 -3.64
CA GLN A 68 -10.36 -9.50 -3.53
C GLN A 68 -10.71 -8.05 -3.85
N TRP A 69 -11.97 -7.84 -4.22
CA TRP A 69 -12.57 -6.52 -4.22
C TRP A 69 -12.66 -5.99 -2.80
N ASP A 70 -12.24 -4.75 -2.60
CA ASP A 70 -12.17 -4.14 -1.28
C ASP A 70 -12.46 -2.65 -1.37
N ASP A 71 -12.55 -1.99 -0.23
CA ASP A 71 -12.73 -0.55 -0.13
C ASP A 71 -11.43 0.17 0.21
N TRP A 72 -10.38 -0.59 0.54
CA TRP A 72 -9.13 -0.05 1.06
C TRP A 72 -7.90 -0.87 0.64
N VAL A 73 -6.81 -0.15 0.36
CA VAL A 73 -5.47 -0.67 0.06
C VAL A 73 -4.40 0.19 0.78
N CYS A 74 -3.16 -0.31 0.89
CA CYS A 74 -2.08 0.49 1.44
C CYS A 74 -1.79 1.73 0.60
N GLY A 75 -1.72 2.89 1.25
CA GLY A 75 -1.56 4.19 0.61
C GLY A 75 -0.32 4.33 -0.28
N GLY A 76 0.82 3.79 0.15
CA GLY A 76 2.07 3.76 -0.63
C GLY A 76 2.04 2.78 -1.81
N THR A 77 0.92 2.11 -2.07
CA THR A 77 0.82 1.06 -3.10
C THR A 77 -0.30 1.30 -4.11
N ILE A 78 -0.88 2.50 -4.11
CA ILE A 78 -2.01 2.83 -4.98
C ILE A 78 -1.51 2.93 -6.43
N LEU A 79 -2.04 2.09 -7.31
CA LEU A 79 -2.05 2.28 -8.75
C LEU A 79 -3.48 2.60 -9.17
N VAL A 80 -3.70 3.77 -9.78
CA VAL A 80 -5.05 4.24 -10.18
C VAL A 80 -5.07 4.64 -11.65
N LYS A 81 -6.16 4.33 -12.36
CA LYS A 81 -6.39 4.88 -13.71
C LYS A 81 -6.43 6.41 -13.62
N SER A 82 -5.66 7.10 -14.45
CA SER A 82 -5.58 8.57 -14.46
C SER A 82 -6.95 9.22 -14.70
N SER A 83 -7.81 8.60 -15.51
CA SER A 83 -9.19 9.04 -15.72
C SER A 83 -10.03 8.97 -14.44
N SER A 84 -9.94 7.87 -13.70
CA SER A 84 -10.65 7.67 -12.42
C SER A 84 -10.12 8.58 -11.33
N ALA A 85 -8.80 8.78 -11.25
CA ALA A 85 -8.21 9.75 -10.33
C ALA A 85 -8.71 11.17 -10.64
N ARG A 86 -8.74 11.58 -11.92
CA ARG A 86 -9.26 12.87 -12.33
C ARG A 86 -10.74 13.05 -11.95
N ALA A 87 -11.57 12.04 -12.23
CA ALA A 87 -12.99 12.06 -11.90
C ALA A 87 -13.23 12.13 -10.37
N ALA A 88 -12.35 11.53 -9.57
CA ALA A 88 -12.38 11.57 -8.12
C ALA A 88 -11.87 12.89 -7.50
N GLY A 89 -11.38 13.84 -8.31
CA GLY A 89 -10.75 15.07 -7.80
C GLY A 89 -9.29 14.86 -7.36
N TRP A 90 -8.62 13.87 -7.92
CA TRP A 90 -7.25 13.45 -7.60
C TRP A 90 -7.11 13.02 -6.14
N PHE A 91 -5.96 13.31 -5.54
CA PHE A 91 -5.65 13.06 -4.12
C PHE A 91 -6.19 14.14 -3.18
N GLY A 92 -7.03 15.06 -3.70
CA GLY A 92 -7.50 16.24 -2.98
C GLY A 92 -6.43 17.33 -2.85
N GLU A 93 -6.80 18.43 -2.18
CA GLU A 93 -5.92 19.59 -1.92
C GLU A 93 -5.31 19.57 -0.51
N GLY A 94 -5.78 18.66 0.36
CA GLY A 94 -5.30 18.50 1.72
C GLY A 94 -3.89 17.93 1.82
N LYS A 95 -3.24 18.12 2.97
CA LYS A 95 -1.92 17.56 3.27
C LYS A 95 -1.97 16.20 3.98
N SER A 96 -3.16 15.74 4.36
CA SER A 96 -3.40 14.52 5.12
C SER A 96 -4.61 13.78 4.57
N ALA A 97 -4.71 12.48 4.87
CA ALA A 97 -5.81 11.61 4.41
C ALA A 97 -6.03 11.60 2.89
N VAL A 98 -5.00 11.94 2.11
CA VAL A 98 -5.05 12.04 0.64
C VAL A 98 -5.43 10.72 -0.02
N ASP A 99 -4.96 9.61 0.53
CA ASP A 99 -5.29 8.26 0.05
C ASP A 99 -6.79 7.97 0.26
N HIS A 100 -7.32 8.30 1.44
CA HIS A 100 -8.73 8.13 1.74
C HIS A 100 -9.62 9.00 0.84
N PHE A 101 -9.20 10.24 0.55
CA PHE A 101 -9.92 11.12 -0.36
C PHE A 101 -10.04 10.49 -1.76
N LEU A 102 -8.92 10.04 -2.33
CA LEU A 102 -8.89 9.41 -3.65
C LEU A 102 -9.77 8.15 -3.68
N LEU A 103 -9.57 7.21 -2.74
CA LEU A 103 -10.30 5.94 -2.73
C LEU A 103 -11.82 6.16 -2.58
N SER A 104 -12.21 7.08 -1.69
CA SER A 104 -13.62 7.44 -1.51
C SER A 104 -14.21 8.08 -2.77
N GLY A 105 -13.47 9.00 -3.41
CA GLY A 105 -13.92 9.64 -4.65
C GLY A 105 -14.10 8.65 -5.80
N VAL A 106 -13.17 7.71 -5.97
CA VAL A 106 -13.29 6.65 -6.99
C VAL A 106 -14.53 5.79 -6.73
N LYS A 107 -14.75 5.36 -5.47
CA LYS A 107 -15.93 4.56 -5.10
C LYS A 107 -17.24 5.31 -5.31
N ASN A 108 -17.31 6.57 -4.91
CA ASN A 108 -18.51 7.40 -5.06
C ASN A 108 -18.87 7.59 -6.54
N ASN A 109 -17.88 7.51 -7.44
CA ASN A 109 -18.06 7.52 -8.88
C ASN A 109 -18.34 6.13 -9.49
N GLY A 110 -18.58 5.10 -8.66
CA GLY A 110 -18.88 3.73 -9.08
C GLY A 110 -17.66 2.89 -9.47
N GLY A 111 -16.44 3.41 -9.27
CA GLY A 111 -15.20 2.68 -9.52
C GLY A 111 -14.95 1.58 -8.48
N LYS A 112 -14.20 0.56 -8.89
CA LYS A 112 -13.85 -0.59 -8.06
C LYS A 112 -12.39 -0.58 -7.66
N ILE A 113 -12.13 -0.97 -6.42
CA ILE A 113 -10.79 -1.12 -5.86
C ILE A 113 -10.51 -2.60 -5.68
N TYR A 114 -9.35 -3.05 -6.14
CA TYR A 114 -8.90 -4.43 -5.97
C TYR A 114 -7.66 -4.48 -5.09
N ARG A 115 -7.70 -5.30 -4.04
CA ARG A 115 -6.54 -5.51 -3.16
C ARG A 115 -5.82 -6.79 -3.53
N THR A 116 -4.55 -6.67 -3.90
CA THR A 116 -3.65 -7.79 -4.18
C THR A 116 -2.80 -8.18 -2.97
N PHE A 117 -2.01 -9.24 -3.11
CA PHE A 117 -1.11 -9.71 -2.07
C PHE A 117 -0.01 -8.69 -1.73
N GLY A 118 0.37 -8.61 -0.45
CA GLY A 118 1.36 -7.66 0.06
C GLY A 118 2.84 -8.01 -0.12
N LEU A 119 3.17 -9.12 -0.80
CA LEU A 119 4.56 -9.44 -1.14
C LEU A 119 5.12 -8.39 -2.11
N GLY A 120 6.40 -8.08 -1.99
CA GLY A 120 7.02 -6.96 -2.72
C GLY A 120 6.73 -5.57 -2.16
N TYR A 121 6.20 -5.48 -0.94
CA TYR A 121 6.03 -4.23 -0.20
C TYR A 121 6.20 -4.45 1.31
N ILE A 122 7.00 -3.60 1.96
CA ILE A 122 7.10 -3.53 3.42
C ILE A 122 6.74 -2.13 3.85
N TYR A 123 5.72 -2.04 4.71
CA TYR A 123 5.33 -0.79 5.31
C TYR A 123 6.29 -0.39 6.42
N LYS A 124 7.07 0.66 6.22
CA LYS A 124 8.05 1.09 7.22
C LYS A 124 7.40 2.00 8.25
N ARG A 125 7.82 1.82 9.50
CA ARG A 125 7.47 2.67 10.62
C ARG A 125 8.74 3.22 11.24
N SER A 126 9.11 4.41 10.79
CA SER A 126 10.30 5.13 11.21
C SER A 126 10.10 5.85 12.56
N ILE A 127 11.20 6.07 13.28
CA ILE A 127 11.21 6.71 14.61
C ILE A 127 10.98 8.23 14.51
N ALA A 128 11.43 8.86 13.42
CA ALA A 128 11.52 10.32 13.30
C ALA A 128 10.19 11.04 12.96
N THR A 129 9.17 10.35 12.46
CA THR A 129 7.95 10.97 11.91
C THR A 129 6.76 10.99 12.86
N GLN A 130 6.92 10.63 14.14
CA GLN A 130 5.79 10.45 15.04
C GLN A 130 5.95 11.20 16.36
N THR A 131 5.30 12.36 16.46
CA THR A 131 5.04 13.10 17.70
C THR A 131 4.20 12.29 18.71
N TYR A 132 3.66 11.15 18.28
CA TYR A 132 2.94 10.19 19.12
C TYR A 132 3.77 8.93 19.21
N ILE A 133 4.09 8.48 20.43
CA ILE A 133 4.61 7.14 20.67
C ILE A 133 3.61 6.17 20.04
N THR A 134 3.92 5.66 18.84
CA THR A 134 3.03 4.70 18.21
C THR A 134 3.03 3.47 19.08
N ASN A 135 1.85 3.15 19.58
CA ASN A 135 1.63 1.92 20.29
C ASN A 135 1.80 0.75 19.30
N TYR A 136 3.03 0.28 19.16
CA TYR A 136 3.42 -0.80 18.25
C TYR A 136 2.65 -2.10 18.54
N SER A 137 2.06 -2.24 19.73
CA SER A 137 1.22 -3.39 20.07
C SER A 137 0.09 -3.63 19.07
N LYS A 138 -0.42 -2.59 18.39
CA LYS A 138 -1.46 -2.74 17.36
C LYS A 138 -0.95 -3.53 16.14
N TYR A 139 0.34 -3.47 15.85
CA TYR A 139 0.98 -4.21 14.76
C TYR A 139 1.43 -5.61 15.20
N LEU A 140 1.77 -5.78 16.49
CA LEU A 140 2.15 -7.07 17.07
C LEU A 140 0.95 -8.01 17.26
N ARG A 141 -0.27 -7.46 17.42
CA ARG A 141 -1.51 -8.24 17.48
C ARG A 141 -1.84 -8.87 16.11
N GLY A 142 -2.11 -10.17 16.11
CA GLY A 142 -2.45 -10.94 14.89
C GLY A 142 -1.23 -11.20 14.00
N THR A 143 -0.03 -11.28 14.56
CA THR A 143 1.16 -11.66 13.79
C THR A 143 1.23 -13.17 13.58
N SER A 144 1.66 -13.59 12.38
CA SER A 144 1.90 -14.99 12.02
C SER A 144 3.37 -15.32 11.82
N GLY A 145 4.22 -14.29 11.85
CA GLY A 145 5.66 -14.42 11.73
C GLY A 145 6.32 -13.10 12.10
N GLN A 146 7.52 -13.20 12.64
CA GLN A 146 8.36 -12.07 13.01
C GLN A 146 9.79 -12.39 12.58
N LYS A 147 10.51 -11.37 12.11
CA LYS A 147 11.91 -11.48 11.71
C LYS A 147 12.64 -10.23 12.19
N VAL A 148 13.77 -10.40 12.86
CA VAL A 148 14.67 -9.29 13.21
C VAL A 148 15.21 -8.69 11.92
N GLY A 149 15.32 -7.37 11.87
CA GLY A 149 15.70 -6.66 10.66
C GLY A 149 14.55 -6.45 9.68
N ILE A 150 14.90 -5.81 8.56
CA ILE A 150 14.11 -5.84 7.34
C ILE A 150 14.04 -7.29 6.86
N TRP A 151 12.84 -7.74 6.47
CA TRP A 151 12.65 -9.12 6.01
C TRP A 151 13.44 -9.36 4.71
N SER A 152 14.62 -9.99 4.82
CA SER A 152 15.41 -10.39 3.65
C SER A 152 14.70 -11.51 2.88
N HIS A 153 14.37 -11.20 1.62
CA HIS A 153 13.73 -12.05 0.61
C HIS A 153 13.85 -11.35 -0.76
N GLU A 154 14.07 -12.10 -1.84
CA GLU A 154 14.27 -11.57 -3.20
C GLU A 154 13.14 -10.64 -3.64
N GLU A 155 11.90 -11.02 -3.31
CA GLU A 155 10.68 -10.27 -3.55
C GLU A 155 10.70 -8.85 -2.97
N PHE A 156 11.47 -8.58 -1.92
CA PHE A 156 11.62 -7.22 -1.35
C PHE A 156 12.87 -6.50 -1.86
N GLY A 157 13.56 -7.05 -2.86
CA GLY A 157 14.81 -6.51 -3.40
C GLY A 157 16.04 -6.70 -2.50
N ASN A 158 15.88 -7.39 -1.37
CA ASN A 158 16.96 -7.65 -0.42
C ASN A 158 17.45 -9.08 -0.58
N ILE A 159 18.69 -9.24 -1.03
CA ILE A 159 19.42 -10.51 -0.99
C ILE A 159 20.23 -10.49 0.31
N GLY A 160 20.04 -11.50 1.16
CA GLY A 160 20.77 -11.63 2.43
C GLY A 160 22.24 -11.94 2.24
#